data_AF-A0AAV6TH11-F1
#
_entry.id   AF-A0AAV6TH11-F1
#
_cell.length_a   1.000
_cell.length_b   1.000
_cell.length_c   1.000
_cell.angle_alpha   90.00
_cell.angle_beta   90.00
_cell.angle_gamma   90.00
#
_symmetry.space_group_name_H-M   'P 1'
#
loop_
_entity.id
_entity.type
_entity.pdbx_description
1 polymer ?
#
loop_
_entity_poly.entity_id
_entity_poly.type
_entity_poly.pdbx_seq_one_letter_code
_entity_poly.pdbx_strand_id
1 'polypeptide(L)'
;MFEAVTSLFALFPMFLGAVVDSACLVWEKSCGQTGNCWFYDITKLNYLMHGISALLVGFSAIAIFVIFRLSTRMNDLYKEAEDI
;
A
#
# COMPACT_ATOMS: atom_id res chain seq x y z
N MET A 1 -5.90 18.51 8.76
CA MET A 1 -4.76 17.92 8.02
C MET A 1 -3.91 17.02 8.93
N PHE A 2 -3.44 17.50 10.10
CA PHE A 2 -2.67 16.69 11.06
C PHE A 2 -3.41 15.42 11.56
N GLU A 3 -4.68 15.55 11.96
CA GLU A 3 -5.52 14.41 12.42
C GLU A 3 -5.75 13.31 11.36
N ALA A 4 -5.79 13.68 10.08
CA ALA A 4 -5.98 12.72 9.00
C ALA A 4 -4.68 11.93 8.71
N VAL A 5 -3.53 12.60 8.87
CA VAL A 5 -2.22 11.98 8.66
C VAL A 5 -1.90 10.99 9.78
N THR A 6 -2.22 11.32 11.03
CA THR A 6 -2.03 10.41 12.17
C THR A 6 -2.92 9.17 12.09
N SER A 7 -4.18 9.33 11.66
CA SER A 7 -5.09 8.21 11.43
C SER A 7 -4.58 7.27 10.33
N LEU A 8 -4.10 7.82 9.21
CA LEU A 8 -3.53 7.01 8.12
C LEU A 8 -2.30 6.22 8.56
N PHE A 9 -1.45 6.82 9.41
CA PHE A 9 -0.24 6.20 9.93
C PHE A 9 -0.53 5.05 10.90
N ALA A 10 -1.64 5.11 11.65
CA ALA A 10 -2.06 4.05 12.56
C ALA A 10 -2.69 2.85 11.81
N LEU A 11 -3.33 3.09 10.67
CA LEU A 11 -3.98 2.04 9.88
C LEU A 11 -2.98 1.13 9.17
N PHE A 12 -1.85 1.68 8.74
CA PHE A 12 -0.81 0.92 8.02
C PHE A 12 -0.22 -0.26 8.83
N PRO A 13 0.28 -0.07 10.08
CA PRO A 13 0.80 -1.19 10.88
C PRO A 13 -0.29 -2.18 11.27
N MET A 14 -1.54 -1.75 11.46
CA MET A 14 -2.66 -2.65 11.73
C MET A 14 -2.97 -3.57 10.54
N PHE A 15 -3.02 -2.99 9.34
CA PHE A 15 -3.24 -3.76 8.11
C PHE A 15 -2.08 -4.74 7.84
N LEU A 16 -0.84 -4.27 7.97
CA LEU A 16 0.33 -5.15 7.82
C LEU A 16 0.36 -6.25 8.87
N GLY A 17 -0.01 -5.96 10.11
CA GLY A 17 -0.16 -6.97 11.18
C GLY A 17 -1.12 -8.08 10.75
N ALA A 18 -2.31 -7.72 10.25
CA ALA A 18 -3.28 -8.70 9.76
C ALA A 18 -2.76 -9.52 8.57
N VAL A 19 -1.98 -8.91 7.66
CA VAL A 19 -1.34 -9.63 6.55
C VAL A 19 -0.31 -10.63 7.05
N VAL A 20 0.52 -10.24 8.02
CA VAL A 20 1.53 -11.12 8.64
C VAL A 20 0.85 -12.27 9.38
N ASP A 21 -0.21 -12.00 10.15
CA ASP A 21 -1.00 -13.00 10.86
C ASP A 21 -1.64 -14.01 9.91
N SER A 22 -2.02 -13.60 8.69
CA SER A 22 -2.57 -14.50 7.67
C SER A 22 -1.57 -15.55 7.16
N ALA A 23 -0.27 -15.33 7.36
CA ALA A 23 0.79 -16.27 7.02
C ALA A 23 1.18 -17.19 8.19
N CYS A 24 0.47 -17.10 9.33
CA CYS A 24 0.76 -17.94 10.49
C CYS A 24 0.45 -19.43 10.23
N LEU A 25 1.42 -20.29 10.56
CA LEU A 25 1.27 -21.75 10.56
C LEU A 25 0.96 -22.28 11.96
N VAL A 26 1.63 -21.74 12.99
CA VAL A 26 1.51 -22.21 14.38
C VAL A 26 1.38 -21.01 15.32
N TRP A 27 0.18 -20.85 15.88
CA TRP A 27 -0.12 -19.85 16.90
C TRP A 27 0.38 -20.26 18.28
N GLU A 28 0.94 -19.32 19.04
CA GLU A 28 1.22 -19.52 20.46
C GLU A 28 -0.08 -19.72 21.24
N LYS A 29 -0.06 -20.68 22.16
CA LYS A 29 -1.11 -20.88 23.16
C LYS A 29 -0.48 -20.85 24.54
N SER A 30 -0.78 -19.82 25.31
CA SER A 30 -0.36 -19.70 26.70
C SER A 30 -1.58 -19.42 27.57
N CYS A 31 -1.75 -20.18 28.65
CA CYS A 31 -2.87 -20.06 29.58
C CYS A 31 -4.26 -20.05 28.89
N GLY A 32 -4.42 -20.82 27.80
CA GLY A 32 -5.67 -20.90 27.03
C GLY A 32 -5.95 -19.71 26.10
N GLN A 33 -5.06 -18.72 26.03
CA GLN A 33 -5.17 -17.57 25.13
C GLN A 33 -4.25 -17.72 23.91
N THR A 34 -4.63 -17.09 22.79
CA THR A 34 -3.81 -17.02 21.58
C THR A 34 -2.84 -15.86 21.69
N GLY A 35 -1.54 -16.13 21.61
CA GLY A 35 -0.47 -15.13 21.59
C GLY A 35 0.03 -14.86 20.18
N ASN A 36 1.32 -14.54 20.05
CA ASN A 36 1.95 -14.30 18.76
C ASN A 36 2.11 -15.60 17.96
N CYS A 37 2.34 -15.49 16.65
CA CYS A 37 2.66 -16.66 15.86
C CYS A 37 4.16 -17.00 15.92
N TRP A 38 4.47 -18.29 16.05
CA TRP A 38 5.85 -18.81 16.18
C TRP A 38 6.48 -19.11 14.83
N PHE A 39 5.69 -19.70 13.94
CA PHE A 39 6.13 -20.11 12.60
C PHE A 39 5.24 -19.49 11.54
N TYR A 40 5.87 -18.73 10.65
CA TYR A 40 5.22 -18.12 9.50
C TYR A 40 5.63 -18.83 8.23
N ASP A 41 4.71 -18.95 7.28
CA ASP A 41 5.02 -19.36 5.92
C ASP A 41 5.78 -18.22 5.22
N ILE A 42 7.09 -18.37 5.12
CA ILE A 42 7.97 -17.36 4.53
C ILE A 42 7.67 -17.11 3.05
N THR A 43 7.20 -18.12 2.32
CA THR A 43 6.94 -18.00 0.88
C THR A 43 5.66 -17.20 0.67
N LYS A 44 4.60 -17.57 1.40
CA LYS A 44 3.34 -16.82 1.41
C LYS A 44 3.55 -15.39 1.87
N LEU A 45 4.29 -15.19 2.97
CA LEU A 45 4.57 -13.86 3.50
C LEU A 45 5.32 -12.99 2.49
N ASN A 46 6.35 -13.54 1.82
CA ASN A 46 7.08 -12.82 0.79
C ASN A 46 6.17 -12.41 -0.37
N TYR A 47 5.34 -13.32 -0.90
CA TYR A 47 4.42 -12.98 -1.98
C TYR A 47 3.38 -11.92 -1.58
N LEU A 48 2.86 -11.98 -0.36
CA LEU A 48 1.91 -11.00 0.14
C LEU A 48 2.56 -9.62 0.30
N MET A 49 3.70 -9.55 0.97
CA MET A 49 4.40 -8.27 1.20
C MET A 49 4.86 -7.63 -0.12
N HIS A 50 5.56 -8.39 -0.96
CA HIS A 50 6.04 -7.88 -2.24
C HIS A 50 4.88 -7.62 -3.21
N GLY A 51 3.82 -8.43 -3.17
CA GLY A 51 2.62 -8.25 -3.98
C GLY A 51 1.88 -6.96 -3.65
N ILE A 52 1.65 -6.67 -2.38
CA ILE A 52 1.02 -5.41 -1.94
C ILE A 52 1.87 -4.21 -2.35
N SER A 53 3.18 -4.27 -2.14
CA SER A 53 4.11 -3.21 -2.58
C SER A 53 4.07 -3.02 -4.09
N ALA A 54 4.12 -4.10 -4.87
CA ALA A 54 4.09 -4.04 -6.33
C ALA A 54 2.76 -3.45 -6.85
N LEU A 55 1.64 -3.80 -6.23
CA LEU A 55 0.32 -3.23 -6.58
C LEU A 55 0.24 -1.74 -6.31
N LEU A 56 0.71 -1.28 -5.13
CA LEU A 56 0.68 0.14 -4.79
C LEU A 56 1.62 0.96 -5.70
N VAL A 57 2.82 0.46 -5.94
CA VAL A 57 3.79 1.09 -6.86
C VAL A 57 3.26 1.08 -8.29
N GLY A 58 2.66 -0.02 -8.73
CA GLY A 58 2.04 -0.13 -10.05
C GLY A 58 0.89 0.86 -10.24
N PHE A 59 0.01 0.98 -9.25
CA PHE A 59 -1.06 1.98 -9.27
C PHE A 59 -0.51 3.41 -9.33
N SER A 60 0.51 3.72 -8.53
CA SER A 60 1.19 5.02 -8.56
C SER A 60 1.81 5.29 -9.94
N ALA A 61 2.50 4.32 -10.52
CA ALA A 61 3.09 4.44 -11.85
C ALA A 61 2.04 4.68 -12.93
N ILE A 62 0.90 3.98 -12.88
CA ILE A 62 -0.23 4.20 -13.81
C ILE A 62 -0.81 5.60 -13.63
N ALA A 63 -1.05 6.04 -12.40
CA ALA A 63 -1.57 7.37 -12.13
C ALA A 63 -0.63 8.46 -12.66
N ILE A 64 0.68 8.33 -12.40
CA ILE A 64 1.70 9.24 -12.93
C ILE A 64 1.72 9.20 -14.46
N PHE A 65 1.64 8.02 -15.07
CA PHE A 65 1.58 7.90 -16.53
C PHE A 65 0.35 8.60 -17.10
N VAL A 66 -0.83 8.39 -16.52
CA VAL A 66 -2.07 9.08 -16.93
C VAL A 66 -1.93 10.59 -16.79
N ILE A 67 -1.41 11.07 -15.66
CA ILE A 67 -1.14 12.50 -15.45
C ILE A 67 -0.18 13.03 -16.51
N PHE A 68 0.89 12.29 -16.84
CA PHE A 68 1.83 12.68 -17.87
C PHE A 68 1.16 12.81 -19.25
N ARG A 69 0.29 11.84 -19.61
CA ARG A 69 -0.48 11.89 -20.87
C ARG A 69 -1.46 13.06 -20.90
N LEU A 70 -2.11 13.36 -19.77
CA LEU A 70 -3.02 14.50 -19.64
C LEU A 70 -2.27 15.84 -19.60
N SER A 71 -1.08 15.88 -19.02
CA SER A 71 -0.23 17.07 -18.91
C SER A 71 0.12 17.64 -20.28
N THR A 72 0.45 16.77 -21.26
CA THR A 72 0.66 17.20 -22.65
C THR A 72 -0.59 17.89 -23.22
N ARG A 73 -1.79 17.37 -22.93
CA ARG A 73 -3.05 17.96 -23.41
C ARG A 73 -3.34 19.32 -22.77
N MET A 74 -3.02 19.50 -21.50
CA MET A 74 -3.25 20.80 -20.84
C MET A 74 -2.22 21.85 -21.27
N ASN A 75 -0.97 21.46 -21.52
CA ASN A 75 0.07 22.39 -21.98
C ASN A 75 -0.28 23.05 -23.33
N ASP A 76 -0.91 22.29 -24.23
CA ASP A 76 -1.37 22.82 -25.53
C ASP A 76 -2.47 23.89 -25.34
N LEU A 77 -3.38 23.72 -24.38
CA LEU A 77 -4.44 24.70 -24.07
C LEU A 77 -3.89 26.01 -23.47
N TYR A 78 -2.80 25.94 -22.71
CA TYR A 78 -2.18 27.14 -22.14
C TYR A 78 -1.43 27.97 -23.18
N LYS A 79 -0.84 27.34 -24.20
CA LYS A 79 -0.14 28.05 -25.29
C LYS A 79 -1.10 28.86 -26.17
N GLU A 80 -2.24 28.29 -26.51
CA GLU A 80 -3.28 28.98 -27.30
C GLU A 80 -3.84 30.22 -26.59
N ALA A 81 -3.84 30.24 -25.25
CA ALA A 81 -4.32 31.38 -24.45
C ALA A 81 -3.28 32.50 -24.30
N GLU A 82 -2.00 32.21 -24.49
CA GLU A 82 -0.91 33.21 -24.45
C GLU A 82 -0.65 33.85 -25.81
N ASP A 83 -1.07 33.19 -26.90
CA ASP A 83 -0.99 33.69 -28.28
C ASP A 83 -2.13 34.69 -28.65
N ILE A 84 -3.02 35.06 -27.70
CA ILE A 84 -4.09 36.07 -27.85
C ILE A 84 -3.75 37.31 -27.02
#